data_AF-A0A3C0G4C1-F1
#
_entry.id   AF-A0A3C0G4C1-F1
#
_cell.length_a   1.000
_cell.length_b   1.000
_cell.length_c   1.000
_cell.angle_alpha   90.00
_cell.angle_beta   90.00
_cell.angle_gamma   90.00
#
_symmetry.space_group_name_H-M   'P 1'
#
loop_
_entity.id
_entity.type
_entity.pdbx_description
1 polymer ?
#
loop_
_entity_poly.entity_id
_entity_poly.type
_entity_poly.pdbx_seq_one_letter_code
_entity_poly.pdbx_strand_id
1 'polypeptide(L)'
;IIALEQSLSVPLEIVGLDFPITLKGKLDRVDEFDGVTRIIDYKTGKVERRNVELMDWDVLTEEYQFSKAFQLLCYGLMFFKMHPADNLTIQAGIISLKNFADGTLLFAQKETARGPK
;
A
#
# COMPACT_ATOMS: atom_id res chain seq x y z
N ILE A 1 -1.82 15.80 -8.97
CA ILE A 1 -1.28 14.45 -9.33
C ILE A 1 0.22 14.63 -9.51
N ILE A 2 1.03 13.77 -8.89
CA ILE A 2 2.49 13.85 -8.92
C ILE A 2 3.04 12.91 -9.98
N ALA A 3 2.60 11.65 -10.01
CA ALA A 3 3.07 10.65 -10.96
C ALA A 3 1.95 9.66 -11.32
N LEU A 4 2.10 9.04 -12.50
CA LEU A 4 1.26 7.95 -12.98
C LEU A 4 2.17 6.85 -13.53
N GLU A 5 1.78 5.59 -13.33
CA GLU A 5 2.48 4.42 -13.89
C GLU A 5 3.99 4.39 -13.58
N GLN A 6 4.36 4.85 -12.38
CA GLN A 6 5.76 5.02 -11.97
C GLN A 6 6.41 3.68 -11.62
N SER A 7 7.45 3.32 -12.36
CA SER A 7 8.29 2.15 -12.04
C SER A 7 9.19 2.45 -10.85
N LEU A 8 9.20 1.54 -9.86
CA LEU A 8 10.05 1.59 -8.68
C LEU A 8 10.95 0.35 -8.63
N SER A 9 12.15 0.51 -8.10
CA SER A 9 13.11 -0.56 -7.89
C SER A 9 14.00 -0.21 -6.71
N VAL A 10 13.87 -0.94 -5.60
CA VAL A 10 14.63 -0.68 -4.37
C VAL A 10 15.39 -1.93 -3.92
N PRO A 11 16.67 -1.82 -3.54
CA PRO A 11 17.38 -2.91 -2.91
C PRO A 11 16.83 -3.20 -1.51
N LEU A 12 16.75 -4.48 -1.16
CA LEU A 12 16.41 -4.97 0.18
C LEU A 12 17.61 -5.74 0.74
N GLU A 13 18.05 -5.35 1.93
CA GLU A 13 19.02 -6.10 2.72
C GLU A 13 18.24 -7.08 3.59
N ILE A 14 18.46 -8.38 3.38
CA ILE A 14 17.82 -9.45 4.16
C ILE A 14 18.92 -10.22 4.88
N VAL A 15 18.94 -10.12 6.22
CA VAL A 15 19.89 -10.83 7.06
C VAL A 15 19.73 -12.34 6.83
N GLY A 16 20.83 -13.02 6.52
CA GLY A 16 20.87 -14.47 6.27
C GLY A 16 20.78 -14.88 4.80
N LEU A 17 20.61 -13.93 3.87
CA LEU A 17 20.77 -14.17 2.43
C LEU A 17 22.08 -13.54 1.94
N ASP A 18 22.88 -14.30 1.21
CA ASP A 18 24.20 -13.90 0.69
C ASP A 18 24.15 -13.41 -0.78
N PHE A 19 22.95 -13.12 -1.28
CA PHE A 19 22.71 -12.62 -2.63
C PHE A 19 21.78 -11.38 -2.60
N PRO A 20 21.92 -10.46 -3.58
CA PRO A 20 21.16 -9.22 -3.59
C PRO A 20 19.67 -9.48 -3.89
N ILE A 21 18.79 -8.86 -3.09
CA ILE A 21 17.35 -8.83 -3.33
C ILE A 21 16.94 -7.44 -3.79
N THR A 22 16.12 -7.36 -4.83
CA THR A 22 15.53 -6.09 -5.30
C THR A 22 14.03 -6.23 -5.34
N LEU A 23 13.32 -5.35 -4.62
CA LEU A 23 11.88 -5.21 -4.72
C LEU A 23 11.56 -4.24 -5.87
N LYS A 24 10.77 -4.72 -6.82
CA LYS A 24 10.32 -3.94 -7.98
C LYS A 24 8.81 -3.85 -7.98
N GLY A 25 8.27 -2.76 -8.51
CA GLY A 25 6.85 -2.62 -8.76
C GLY A 25 6.54 -1.42 -9.62
N LYS A 26 5.27 -1.24 -9.94
CA LYS A 26 4.76 -0.13 -10.73
C LYS A 26 3.57 0.46 -10.01
N LEU A 27 3.67 1.73 -9.62
CA LEU A 27 2.59 2.45 -8.98
C LEU A 27 1.66 3.03 -10.04
N ASP A 28 0.37 2.74 -9.96
CA ASP A 28 -0.59 3.28 -10.93
C ASP A 28 -0.72 4.80 -10.80
N ARG A 29 -0.80 5.32 -9.56
CA ARG A 29 -0.89 6.76 -9.28
C ARG A 29 -0.23 7.16 -7.97
N VAL A 30 0.49 8.28 -8.01
CA VAL A 30 0.93 9.05 -6.84
C VAL A 30 0.37 10.45 -6.95
N ASP A 31 -0.25 10.93 -5.88
CA ASP A 31 -0.65 12.33 -5.78
C ASP A 31 -0.45 12.89 -4.37
N GLU A 32 -0.73 14.17 -4.22
CA GLU A 32 -0.72 14.86 -2.94
C GLU A 32 -2.06 15.53 -2.72
N PHE A 33 -2.55 15.44 -1.49
CA PHE A 33 -3.76 16.12 -1.04
C PHE A 33 -3.54 16.59 0.39
N ASP A 34 -3.70 17.89 0.63
CA ASP A 34 -3.46 18.53 1.94
C ASP A 34 -2.11 18.17 2.57
N GLY A 35 -1.05 18.12 1.74
CA GLY A 35 0.31 17.79 2.17
C GLY A 35 0.56 16.29 2.44
N VAL A 36 -0.45 15.44 2.26
CA VAL A 36 -0.32 13.97 2.38
C VAL A 36 -0.06 13.36 1.02
N THR A 37 1.04 12.62 0.88
CA THR A 37 1.31 11.84 -0.33
C THR A 37 0.43 10.59 -0.33
N ARG A 38 -0.31 10.37 -1.41
CA ARG A 38 -1.16 9.20 -1.58
C ARG A 38 -0.68 8.32 -2.72
N ILE A 39 -0.58 7.03 -2.44
CA ILE A 39 -0.29 6.00 -3.43
C ILE A 39 -1.60 5.27 -3.69
N ILE A 40 -2.07 5.29 -4.93
CA ILE A 40 -3.36 4.72 -5.31
C ILE A 40 -3.14 3.63 -6.36
N ASP A 41 -3.66 2.43 -6.06
CA ASP A 41 -3.72 1.30 -6.98
C ASP A 41 -5.17 1.09 -7.46
N TYR A 42 -5.34 0.86 -8.75
CA TYR A 42 -6.64 0.63 -9.36
C TYR A 42 -6.88 -0.86 -9.54
N LYS A 43 -7.98 -1.36 -8.97
CA LYS A 43 -8.38 -2.75 -9.15
C LYS A 43 -9.67 -2.85 -9.94
N THR A 44 -9.64 -3.59 -11.05
CA THR A 44 -10.84 -3.92 -11.85
C THR A 44 -11.80 -4.85 -11.09
N GLY A 45 -11.28 -5.66 -10.17
CA GLY A 45 -12.05 -6.55 -9.30
C GLY A 45 -12.72 -5.82 -8.13
N LYS A 46 -13.56 -6.57 -7.41
CA LYS A 46 -14.14 -6.09 -6.15
C LYS A 46 -13.05 -6.10 -5.08
N VAL A 47 -12.91 -4.98 -4.38
CA VAL A 47 -12.07 -4.84 -3.20
C VAL A 47 -12.93 -4.28 -2.08
N GLU A 48 -12.81 -4.86 -0.90
CA GLU A 48 -13.55 -4.45 0.29
C GLU A 48 -12.57 -3.98 1.36
N ARG A 49 -13.04 -3.18 2.32
CA ARG A 49 -12.21 -2.70 3.45
C ARG A 49 -11.45 -3.83 4.16
N ARG A 50 -12.08 -4.99 4.37
CA ARG A 50 -11.45 -6.18 4.96
C ARG A 50 -10.22 -6.71 4.21
N ASN A 51 -9.98 -6.29 2.97
CA ASN A 51 -8.80 -6.70 2.21
C ASN A 51 -7.59 -5.77 2.41
N VAL A 52 -7.81 -4.58 2.95
CA VAL A 52 -6.79 -3.54 3.16
C VAL A 52 -6.64 -3.13 4.62
N GLU A 53 -7.56 -3.53 5.49
CA GLU A 53 -7.50 -3.31 6.93
C GLU A 53 -6.98 -4.57 7.64
N LEU A 54 -5.88 -4.44 8.39
CA LEU A 54 -5.29 -5.52 9.17
C LEU A 54 -5.61 -5.37 10.66
N MET A 55 -5.93 -6.48 11.32
CA MET A 55 -6.01 -6.52 12.79
C MET A 55 -4.75 -7.13 13.39
N ASP A 56 -4.26 -8.19 12.75
CA ASP A 56 -3.06 -8.92 13.13
C ASP A 56 -2.05 -8.84 11.99
N TRP A 57 -0.76 -8.74 12.32
CA TRP A 57 0.31 -8.72 11.33
C TRP A 57 0.66 -10.13 10.84
N ASP A 58 0.46 -11.16 11.66
CA ASP A 58 0.82 -12.54 11.31
C ASP A 58 0.00 -13.03 10.10
N VAL A 59 -1.28 -12.62 10.02
CA VAL A 59 -2.17 -13.01 8.92
C VAL A 59 -1.82 -12.37 7.58
N LEU A 60 -1.03 -11.28 7.56
CA LEU A 60 -0.70 -10.55 6.33
C LEU A 60 -0.04 -11.44 5.28
N THR A 61 0.85 -12.33 5.72
CA THR A 61 1.59 -13.26 4.85
C THR A 61 0.96 -14.66 4.78
N GLU A 62 0.07 -14.99 5.71
CA GLU A 62 -0.56 -16.31 5.78
C GLU A 62 -1.89 -16.39 5.00
N GLU A 63 -2.68 -15.31 5.02
CA GLU A 63 -4.00 -15.31 4.41
C GLU A 63 -4.05 -14.50 3.12
N TYR A 64 -4.43 -15.18 2.02
CA TYR A 64 -4.54 -14.56 0.69
C TYR A 64 -5.49 -13.35 0.64
N GLN A 65 -6.45 -13.24 1.56
CA GLN A 65 -7.37 -12.10 1.62
C GLN A 65 -6.64 -10.75 1.81
N PHE A 66 -5.46 -10.76 2.42
CA PHE A 66 -4.62 -9.58 2.68
C PHE A 66 -3.54 -9.34 1.62
N SER A 67 -3.54 -10.09 0.51
CA SER A 67 -2.65 -9.85 -0.64
C SER A 67 -2.64 -8.39 -1.13
N LYS A 68 -3.78 -7.69 -0.99
CA LYS A 68 -3.94 -6.28 -1.36
C LYS A 68 -3.31 -5.33 -0.34
N ALA A 69 -3.51 -5.58 0.95
CA ALA A 69 -2.81 -4.86 2.02
C ALA A 69 -1.29 -5.02 1.87
N PHE A 70 -0.82 -6.26 1.62
CA PHE A 70 0.59 -6.55 1.40
C PHE A 70 1.16 -5.75 0.22
N GLN A 71 0.46 -5.71 -0.91
CA GLN A 71 0.85 -4.92 -2.08
C GLN A 71 0.97 -3.42 -1.74
N LEU A 72 -0.01 -2.85 -1.04
CA LEU A 72 0.00 -1.43 -0.63
C LEU A 72 1.18 -1.11 0.30
N LEU A 73 1.51 -2.01 1.23
CA LEU A 73 2.67 -1.87 2.12
C LEU A 73 4.00 -1.92 1.35
N CYS A 74 4.14 -2.85 0.41
CA CYS A 74 5.31 -2.90 -0.48
C CYS A 74 5.47 -1.60 -1.29
N TYR A 75 4.36 -1.05 -1.78
CA TYR A 75 4.35 0.21 -2.53
C TYR A 75 4.77 1.40 -1.67
N GLY A 76 4.20 1.51 -0.46
CA GLY A 76 4.60 2.53 0.52
C GLY A 76 6.09 2.43 0.86
N LEU A 77 6.59 1.22 1.11
CA LEU A 77 8.01 0.98 1.40
C LEU A 77 8.92 1.41 0.24
N MET A 78 8.61 1.00 -0.99
CA MET A 78 9.41 1.38 -2.16
C MET A 78 9.42 2.90 -2.36
N PHE A 79 8.26 3.54 -2.24
CA PHE A 79 8.15 4.98 -2.43
C PHE A 79 8.95 5.74 -1.36
N PHE A 80 8.80 5.35 -0.09
CA PHE A 80 9.55 5.91 1.03
C PHE A 80 11.06 5.80 0.83
N LYS A 81 11.56 4.62 0.43
CA LYS A 81 12.99 4.40 0.19
C LYS A 81 13.55 5.24 -0.96
N MET A 82 12.75 5.52 -1.99
CA MET A 82 13.19 6.35 -3.11
C MET A 82 13.09 7.86 -2.83
N HIS A 83 12.27 8.27 -1.85
CA HIS A 83 12.02 9.66 -1.51
C HIS A 83 12.14 9.88 0.00
N PRO A 84 13.31 9.62 0.62
CA PRO A 84 13.47 9.81 2.05
C PRO A 84 13.31 11.29 2.41
N ALA A 85 12.36 11.60 3.29
CA ALA A 85 12.16 12.94 3.84
C ALA A 85 11.59 12.85 5.26
N ASP A 86 12.08 13.73 6.14
CA ASP A 86 11.82 13.65 7.59
C ASP A 86 10.33 13.75 7.98
N ASN A 87 9.51 14.41 7.14
CA ASN A 87 8.08 14.62 7.38
C ASN A 87 7.19 13.94 6.33
N LEU A 88 7.68 12.91 5.64
CA LEU A 88 6.90 12.25 4.60
C LEU A 88 5.76 11.42 5.20
N THR A 89 4.53 11.89 5.00
CA THR A 89 3.32 11.13 5.34
C THR A 89 2.79 10.46 4.08
N ILE A 90 2.71 9.12 4.10
CA ILE A 90 2.21 8.31 2.99
C ILE A 90 0.89 7.64 3.39
N GLN A 91 -0.11 7.75 2.54
CA GLN A 91 -1.32 6.93 2.59
C GLN A 91 -1.40 6.06 1.35
N ALA A 92 -1.39 4.74 1.52
CA ALA A 92 -1.57 3.80 0.42
C ALA A 92 -3.03 3.31 0.41
N GLY A 93 -3.65 3.26 -0.76
CA GLY A 93 -5.03 2.81 -0.89
C GLY A 93 -5.37 2.26 -2.27
N ILE A 94 -6.55 1.64 -2.34
CA ILE A 94 -7.09 1.06 -3.58
C ILE A 94 -8.38 1.75 -3.97
N ILE A 95 -8.54 2.02 -5.26
CA ILE A 95 -9.84 2.33 -5.86
C ILE A 95 -10.35 1.07 -6.57
N SER A 96 -11.46 0.51 -6.09
CA SER A 96 -12.14 -0.62 -6.75
C SER A 96 -13.07 -0.11 -7.83
N LEU A 97 -12.85 -0.50 -9.08
CA LEU A 97 -13.73 -0.10 -10.18
C LEU A 97 -15.12 -0.75 -10.07
N LYS A 98 -15.22 -1.96 -9.49
CA LYS A 98 -16.52 -2.61 -9.23
C LYS A 98 -17.32 -1.92 -8.13
N ASN A 99 -16.66 -1.31 -7.15
CA ASN A 99 -17.26 -0.61 -6.03
C ASN A 99 -16.78 0.86 -5.97
N PHE A 100 -16.86 1.58 -7.10
CA PHE A 100 -16.29 2.93 -7.19
C PHE A 100 -16.87 3.92 -6.17
N ALA A 101 -18.14 3.72 -5.77
CA ALA A 101 -18.82 4.53 -4.77
C ALA A 101 -18.20 4.45 -3.36
N ASP A 102 -17.43 3.39 -3.05
CA ASP A 102 -16.74 3.25 -1.76
C ASP A 102 -15.54 4.21 -1.63
N GLY A 103 -15.17 4.89 -2.72
CA GLY A 103 -14.05 5.81 -2.76
C GLY A 103 -12.70 5.08 -2.66
N THR A 104 -11.71 5.76 -2.06
CA THR A 104 -10.38 5.18 -1.85
C THR A 104 -10.37 4.36 -0.56
N LEU A 105 -10.12 3.07 -0.69
CA LEU A 105 -9.96 2.14 0.43
C LEU A 105 -8.51 2.21 0.91
N LEU A 106 -8.26 3.03 1.94
CA LEU A 106 -6.93 3.19 2.53
C LEU A 106 -6.54 1.96 3.34
N PHE A 107 -5.25 1.63 3.32
CA PHE A 107 -4.65 0.71 4.27
C PHE A 107 -4.79 1.28 5.70
N ALA A 108 -5.15 0.43 6.65
CA ALA A 108 -5.16 0.79 8.07
C ALA A 108 -4.92 -0.44 8.94
N GLN A 109 -4.30 -0.23 10.10
CA GLN A 109 -4.30 -1.20 11.17
C GLN A 109 -5.46 -0.90 12.12
N LYS A 110 -6.27 -1.91 12.45
CA LYS A 110 -7.37 -1.82 13.42
C LYS A 110 -6.94 -2.38 14.76
N GLU A 111 -7.19 -1.62 15.82
CA GLU A 111 -7.00 -2.10 17.20
C GLU A 111 -8.13 -3.03 17.66
N THR A 112 -9.35 -2.87 17.11
CA THR A 112 -10.50 -3.72 17.45
C THR A 112 -11.41 -3.95 16.24
N ALA A 113 -12.18 -5.04 16.27
CA ALA A 113 -13.15 -5.38 15.22
C ALA A 113 -14.29 -4.35 15.07
N ARG A 114 -14.47 -3.44 16.03
CA ARG A 114 -15.46 -2.35 16.04
C ARG A 114 -14.80 -1.03 16.47
N GLY A 115 -14.18 -0.33 15.53
CA GLY A 115 -13.78 1.08 15.74
C GLY A 115 -15.01 1.99 15.88
N PRO A 116 -14.85 3.20 16.47
CA PRO A 116 -15.95 4.17 16.52
C PRO A 116 -16.37 4.53 15.09
N LYS A 117 -17.68 4.72 14.91
CA LYS A 117 -18.27 5.15 13.65
C LYS A 117 -17.79 6.54 13.24
#